data_AF-A0A847HK26-F1
#
_entry.id   AF-A0A847HK26-F1
#
_cell.length_a   1.000
_cell.length_b   1.000
_cell.length_c   1.000
_cell.angle_alpha   90.00
_cell.angle_beta   90.00
_cell.angle_gamma   90.00
#
_symmetry.space_group_name_H-M   'P 1'
#
loop_
_entity.id
_entity.type
_entity.pdbx_description
1 polymer ?
#
loop_
_entity_poly.entity_id
_entity_poly.type
_entity_poly.pdbx_seq_one_letter_code
_entity_poly.pdbx_strand_id
1 'polypeptide(L)'
;MRKKAFTLIELMIVVAIISIATAGFYAGFPPLFDDLARYQTLIEENRSLTLVYGKIRDCLKKCRSIAEVKEGRILFDNDNVIAVENFGQDIRVNGRLVKLKGRASISELERVSDNMFITRVTTGHETLRILWKTGAANE
;
A
#
# COMPACT_ATOMS: atom_id res chain seq x y z
N MET A 1 -10.20 54.09 -35.00
CA MET A 1 -9.17 53.26 -34.32
C MET A 1 -8.65 52.22 -35.32
N ARG A 2 -7.39 52.32 -35.75
CA ARG A 2 -6.77 51.32 -36.65
C ARG A 2 -6.48 50.05 -35.86
N LYS A 3 -7.14 48.93 -36.20
CA LYS A 3 -6.78 47.61 -35.68
C LYS A 3 -5.42 47.24 -36.29
N LYS A 4 -4.35 47.18 -35.49
CA LYS A 4 -3.06 46.63 -35.92
C LYS A 4 -3.27 45.13 -36.15
N ALA A 5 -3.03 44.66 -37.37
CA ALA A 5 -3.04 43.24 -37.67
C ALA A 5 -1.77 42.61 -37.09
N PHE A 6 -1.94 41.57 -36.27
CA PHE A 6 -0.84 40.82 -35.69
C PHE A 6 -0.14 40.05 -36.82
N THR A 7 1.18 40.21 -36.94
CA THR A 7 1.94 39.58 -38.01
C THR A 7 2.22 38.11 -37.70
N LEU A 8 2.34 37.28 -38.74
CA LEU A 8 2.63 35.84 -38.57
C LEU A 8 3.97 35.61 -37.85
N ILE A 9 4.93 36.53 -38.03
CA ILE A 9 6.23 36.53 -37.34
C ILE A 9 6.06 36.77 -35.84
N GLU A 10 5.23 37.74 -35.43
CA GLU A 10 4.93 37.97 -34.01
C GLU A 10 4.32 36.74 -33.35
N LEU A 11 3.46 36.00 -34.07
CA LEU A 11 2.87 34.76 -33.56
C LEU A 11 3.91 33.66 -33.36
N MET A 12 4.82 33.47 -34.32
CA MET A 12 5.88 32.47 -34.21
C MET A 12 6.84 32.75 -33.06
N ILE A 13 7.16 34.01 -32.81
CA ILE A 13 8.01 34.43 -31.69
C ILE A 13 7.32 34.11 -30.35
N VAL A 14 6.03 34.41 -30.23
CA VAL A 14 5.26 34.11 -29.01
C VAL A 14 5.22 32.61 -28.73
N VAL A 15 4.97 31.78 -29.74
CA VAL A 15 4.95 30.31 -29.60
C VAL A 15 6.32 29.78 -29.17
N ALA A 16 7.41 30.29 -29.76
CA ALA A 16 8.77 29.91 -29.38
C ALA A 16 9.09 30.28 -27.91
N ILE A 17 8.73 31.48 -27.48
CA ILE A 17 8.95 31.93 -26.09
C ILE A 17 8.15 31.06 -25.10
N ILE A 18 6.88 30.79 -25.39
CA ILE A 18 6.04 29.93 -24.53
C ILE A 18 6.61 28.51 -24.46
N SER A 19 7.11 27.97 -25.56
CA SER A 19 7.68 26.62 -25.62
C SER A 19 8.98 26.52 -24.80
N ILE A 20 9.86 27.52 -24.89
CA ILE A 20 11.09 27.59 -24.08
C ILE A 20 10.76 27.78 -22.60
N ALA A 21 9.80 28.66 -22.29
CA ALA A 21 9.38 28.91 -20.91
C ALA A 21 8.77 27.65 -20.27
N THR A 22 7.91 26.93 -20.99
CA THR A 22 7.28 25.69 -20.48
C THR A 22 8.28 24.54 -20.36
N ALA A 23 9.18 24.36 -21.33
CA ALA A 23 10.24 23.36 -21.24
C ALA A 23 11.25 23.69 -20.12
N GLY A 24 11.61 24.96 -19.95
CA GLY A 24 12.47 25.44 -18.87
C GLY A 24 11.82 25.34 -17.49
N PHE A 25 10.49 25.52 -17.40
CA PHE A 25 9.73 25.29 -16.17
C PHE A 25 9.71 23.80 -15.80
N TYR A 26 9.51 22.91 -16.78
CA TYR A 26 9.60 21.46 -16.55
C TYR A 26 11.01 21.02 -16.13
N ALA A 27 12.06 21.55 -16.76
CA ALA A 27 13.46 21.21 -16.43
C ALA A 27 13.97 21.88 -15.14
N GLY A 28 13.40 23.03 -14.74
CA GLY A 28 13.77 23.80 -13.55
C GLY A 28 13.01 23.41 -12.27
N PHE A 29 11.91 22.67 -12.39
CA PHE A 29 11.12 22.16 -11.26
C PHE A 29 10.95 20.62 -11.18
N PRO A 30 11.97 19.79 -11.47
CA PRO A 30 11.89 18.34 -11.23
C PRO A 30 11.42 17.96 -9.81
N PRO A 31 11.87 18.60 -8.71
CA PRO A 31 11.50 18.16 -7.37
C PRO A 31 10.02 18.37 -7.01
N LEU A 32 9.27 19.25 -7.72
CA LEU A 32 7.83 19.45 -7.47
C LEU A 32 6.99 18.26 -7.94
N PHE A 33 7.45 17.53 -8.97
CA PHE A 33 6.74 16.37 -9.53
C PHE A 33 7.27 15.04 -9.00
N ASP A 34 8.57 14.97 -8.66
CA ASP A 34 9.15 13.81 -7.96
C ASP A 34 8.50 13.57 -6.60
N ASP A 35 8.14 14.65 -5.89
CA ASP A 35 7.48 14.54 -4.59
C ASP A 35 6.07 13.94 -4.74
N LEU A 36 5.31 14.34 -5.77
CA LEU A 36 3.99 13.76 -6.05
C LEU A 36 4.06 12.27 -6.38
N ALA A 37 4.99 11.86 -7.26
CA ALA A 37 5.18 10.45 -7.61
C ALA A 37 5.62 9.61 -6.39
N ARG A 38 6.49 10.17 -5.56
CA ARG A 38 6.92 9.56 -4.30
C ARG A 38 5.76 9.41 -3.31
N TYR A 39 4.94 10.45 -3.11
CA TYR A 39 3.75 10.39 -2.27
C TYR A 39 2.75 9.36 -2.78
N GLN A 40 2.51 9.31 -4.08
CA GLN A 40 1.58 8.36 -4.68
C GLN A 40 2.05 6.91 -4.49
N THR A 41 3.36 6.67 -4.62
CA THR A 41 3.97 5.38 -4.29
C THR A 41 3.73 5.01 -2.83
N LEU A 42 3.98 5.93 -1.88
CA LEU A 42 3.72 5.70 -0.46
C LEU A 42 2.24 5.40 -0.17
N ILE A 43 1.31 6.08 -0.86
CA ILE A 43 -0.14 5.83 -0.74
C ILE A 43 -0.48 4.41 -1.21
N GLU A 44 0.05 3.98 -2.35
CA GLU A 44 -0.18 2.64 -2.89
C GLU A 44 0.40 1.54 -1.99
N GLU A 45 1.61 1.74 -1.45
CA GLU A 45 2.22 0.86 -0.45
C GLU A 45 1.28 0.69 0.76
N ASN A 46 0.83 1.79 1.36
CA ASN A 46 -0.04 1.79 2.54
C ASN A 46 -1.46 1.24 2.27
N ARG A 47 -2.00 1.46 1.06
CA ARG A 47 -3.32 0.95 0.68
C ARG A 47 -3.36 -0.58 0.70
N SER A 48 -2.30 -1.23 0.21
CA SER A 48 -2.22 -2.69 0.20
C SER A 48 -2.22 -3.28 1.62
N LEU A 49 -1.46 -2.68 2.54
CA LEU A 49 -1.44 -3.04 3.96
C LEU A 49 -2.78 -2.82 4.64
N THR A 50 -3.44 -1.71 4.35
CA THR A 50 -4.77 -1.39 4.90
C THR A 50 -5.82 -2.42 4.47
N LEU A 51 -5.76 -2.86 3.20
CA LEU A 51 -6.63 -3.91 2.69
C LEU A 51 -6.37 -5.25 3.41
N VAL A 52 -5.10 -5.65 3.55
CA VAL A 52 -4.73 -6.87 4.27
C VAL A 52 -5.21 -6.82 5.72
N TYR A 53 -5.00 -5.70 6.42
CA TYR A 53 -5.48 -5.50 7.79
C TYR A 53 -6.99 -5.72 7.89
N GLY A 54 -7.76 -5.11 6.98
CA GLY A 54 -9.21 -5.31 6.91
C GLY A 54 -9.61 -6.78 6.71
N LYS A 55 -8.93 -7.49 5.80
CA LYS A 55 -9.19 -8.91 5.54
C LYS A 55 -8.88 -9.79 6.73
N ILE A 56 -7.73 -9.58 7.39
CA ILE A 56 -7.35 -10.32 8.60
C ILE A 56 -8.40 -10.06 9.68
N ARG A 57 -8.71 -8.80 9.98
CA ARG A 57 -9.72 -8.43 10.98
C ARG A 57 -11.06 -9.10 10.73
N ASP A 58 -11.56 -9.07 9.49
CA ASP A 58 -12.85 -9.66 9.14
C ASP A 58 -12.83 -11.19 9.19
N CYS A 59 -11.67 -11.82 8.97
CA CYS A 59 -11.45 -13.25 9.19
C CYS A 59 -11.54 -13.58 10.69
N LEU A 60 -10.82 -12.82 11.53
CA LEU A 60 -10.76 -13.06 12.98
C LEU A 60 -12.11 -12.93 13.68
N LYS A 61 -12.99 -12.06 13.20
CA LYS A 61 -14.38 -11.93 13.69
C LYS A 61 -15.20 -13.22 13.58
N LYS A 62 -14.77 -14.17 12.76
CA LYS A 62 -15.46 -15.44 12.54
C LYS A 62 -14.79 -16.61 13.26
N CYS A 63 -13.56 -16.40 13.73
CA CYS A 63 -12.71 -17.43 14.33
C CYS A 63 -12.78 -17.31 15.86
N ARG A 64 -12.83 -18.42 16.58
CA ARG A 64 -12.85 -18.41 18.05
C ARG A 64 -11.46 -18.65 18.61
N SER A 65 -10.72 -19.59 18.04
CA SER A 65 -9.39 -19.97 18.50
C SER A 65 -8.45 -20.34 17.34
N ILE A 66 -7.17 -20.35 17.66
CA ILE A 66 -6.07 -20.77 16.79
C ILE A 66 -5.88 -22.27 16.98
N ALA A 67 -6.11 -23.04 15.91
CA ALA A 67 -5.88 -24.48 15.90
C ALA A 67 -4.37 -24.77 15.81
N GLU A 68 -3.70 -24.19 14.81
CA GLU A 68 -2.30 -24.47 14.51
C GLU A 68 -1.58 -23.23 13.97
N VAL A 69 -0.27 -23.12 14.25
CA VAL A 69 0.63 -22.18 13.57
C VAL A 69 1.84 -22.95 13.08
N LYS A 70 2.06 -22.96 11.76
CA LYS A 70 3.14 -23.71 11.12
C LYS A 70 3.63 -22.99 9.87
N GLU A 71 4.94 -22.88 9.71
CA GLU A 71 5.60 -22.42 8.46
C GLU A 71 5.00 -21.11 7.88
N GLY A 72 4.80 -20.09 8.71
CA GLY A 72 4.23 -18.81 8.24
C GLY A 72 2.73 -18.87 7.93
N ARG A 73 2.02 -19.90 8.42
CA ARG A 73 0.58 -20.07 8.30
C ARG A 73 -0.06 -20.23 9.67
N ILE A 74 -1.24 -19.64 9.84
CA ILE A 74 -2.15 -19.84 10.97
C ILE A 74 -3.42 -20.51 10.44
N LEU A 75 -3.80 -21.61 11.08
CA LEU A 75 -5.07 -22.30 10.90
C LEU A 75 -5.96 -22.03 12.12
N PHE A 76 -7.21 -21.66 11.86
CA PHE A 76 -8.22 -21.41 12.90
C PHE A 76 -9.16 -22.60 13.07
N ASP A 77 -9.96 -22.56 14.14
CA ASP A 77 -10.93 -23.60 14.54
C ASP A 77 -12.01 -23.93 13.49
N ASN A 78 -12.25 -23.03 12.55
CA ASN A 78 -13.27 -23.13 11.51
C ASN A 78 -12.68 -23.23 10.10
N ASP A 79 -11.48 -23.79 9.98
CA ASP A 79 -10.71 -23.98 8.75
C ASP A 79 -10.32 -22.69 8.00
N ASN A 80 -10.57 -21.51 8.59
CA ASN A 80 -10.00 -20.28 8.06
C ASN A 80 -8.49 -20.30 8.19
N VAL A 81 -7.82 -19.69 7.22
CA VAL A 81 -6.36 -19.66 7.15
C VAL A 81 -5.87 -18.24 6.91
N ILE A 82 -4.82 -17.86 7.63
CA ILE A 82 -3.94 -16.74 7.26
C ILE A 82 -2.59 -17.33 6.93
N ALA A 83 -2.07 -17.07 5.73
CA ALA A 83 -0.73 -17.49 5.33
C ALA A 83 0.08 -16.31 4.81
N VAL A 84 1.34 -16.31 5.18
CA VAL A 84 2.38 -15.42 4.69
C VAL A 84 3.20 -16.21 3.67
N GLU A 85 3.18 -15.75 2.43
CA GLU A 85 3.83 -16.38 1.27
C GLU A 85 4.85 -15.39 0.67
N ASN A 86 5.76 -15.88 -0.18
CA ASN A 86 6.68 -15.04 -0.96
C ASN A 86 7.44 -14.00 -0.12
N PHE A 87 8.13 -14.44 0.93
CA PHE A 87 8.91 -13.58 1.84
C PHE A 87 8.10 -12.42 2.46
N GLY A 88 6.80 -12.62 2.64
CA GLY A 88 5.94 -11.62 3.25
C GLY A 88 5.29 -10.61 2.33
N GLN A 89 5.48 -10.78 1.02
CA GLN A 89 4.84 -9.94 0.00
C GLN A 89 3.43 -10.42 -0.38
N ASP A 90 3.15 -11.70 -0.21
CA ASP A 90 1.90 -12.30 -0.62
C ASP A 90 1.17 -12.82 0.62
N ILE A 91 0.02 -12.23 0.94
CA ILE A 91 -0.77 -12.58 2.13
C ILE A 91 -2.06 -13.26 1.70
N ARG A 92 -2.21 -14.52 2.08
CA ARG A 92 -3.43 -15.29 1.83
C ARG A 92 -4.32 -15.25 3.05
N VAL A 93 -5.55 -14.76 2.89
CA VAL A 93 -6.56 -14.75 3.95
C VAL A 93 -7.81 -15.47 3.44
N ASN A 94 -8.12 -16.62 4.04
CA ASN A 94 -9.22 -17.51 3.67
C ASN A 94 -9.31 -17.72 2.13
N GLY A 95 -8.22 -18.24 1.56
CA GLY A 95 -8.10 -18.53 0.11
C GLY A 95 -7.87 -17.31 -0.78
N ARG A 96 -8.09 -16.07 -0.31
CA ARG A 96 -7.89 -14.85 -1.10
C ARG A 96 -6.46 -14.34 -0.94
N LEU A 97 -5.73 -14.28 -2.05
CA LEU A 97 -4.37 -13.75 -2.09
C LEU A 97 -4.40 -12.23 -2.27
N VAL A 98 -3.66 -11.52 -1.43
CA VAL A 98 -3.42 -10.08 -1.54
C VAL A 98 -1.91 -9.86 -1.65
N LYS A 99 -1.50 -9.15 -2.69
CA LYS A 99 -0.10 -8.77 -2.89
C LYS A 99 0.15 -7.40 -2.29
N LEU A 100 1.10 -7.32 -1.39
CA LEU A 100 1.62 -6.07 -0.88
C LEU A 100 2.39 -5.34 -1.99
N LYS A 101 2.44 -4.02 -1.87
CA LYS A 101 3.09 -3.14 -2.84
C LYS A 101 4.32 -2.48 -2.23
N GLY A 102 5.31 -2.28 -3.08
CA GLY A 102 6.57 -1.61 -2.74
C GLY A 102 7.31 -2.31 -1.60
N ARG A 103 7.68 -1.56 -0.57
CA ARG A 103 8.53 -2.05 0.53
C ARG A 103 7.75 -2.67 1.70
N ALA A 104 6.42 -2.74 1.59
CA ALA A 104 5.57 -3.31 2.62
C ALA A 104 5.72 -4.84 2.68
N SER A 105 5.87 -5.43 3.87
CA SER A 105 5.87 -6.88 4.06
C SER A 105 5.33 -7.31 5.43
N ILE A 106 4.85 -8.54 5.53
CA ILE A 106 4.53 -9.20 6.81
C ILE A 106 5.41 -10.44 6.91
N SER A 107 6.30 -10.54 7.88
CA SER A 107 7.37 -11.55 7.86
C SER A 107 7.21 -12.68 8.89
N GLU A 108 6.46 -12.45 9.96
CA GLU A 108 6.39 -13.38 11.09
C GLU A 108 4.94 -13.52 11.58
N LEU A 109 4.54 -14.76 11.87
CA LEU A 109 3.30 -15.12 12.54
C LEU A 109 3.65 -15.89 13.82
N GLU A 110 3.53 -15.24 14.97
CA GLU A 110 3.91 -15.80 16.27
C GLU A 110 2.66 -16.04 17.12
N ARG A 111 2.41 -17.29 17.53
CA ARG A 111 1.31 -17.59 18.47
C ARG A 111 1.67 -17.11 19.87
N VAL A 112 0.77 -16.36 20.50
CA VAL A 112 0.94 -15.86 21.87
C VAL A 112 0.03 -16.62 22.84
N SER A 113 -1.19 -16.94 22.41
CA SER A 113 -2.15 -17.72 23.19
C SER A 113 -3.09 -18.49 22.25
N ASP A 114 -4.09 -19.17 22.80
CA ASP A 114 -5.11 -19.89 22.01
C ASP A 114 -5.99 -18.97 21.16
N ASN A 115 -6.03 -17.69 21.46
CA ASN A 115 -6.84 -16.69 20.78
C ASN A 115 -6.04 -15.47 20.32
N MET A 116 -4.72 -15.48 20.44
CA MET A 116 -3.88 -14.34 20.06
C MET A 116 -2.62 -14.76 19.33
N PHE A 117 -2.24 -13.92 18.37
CA PHE A 117 -0.98 -14.03 17.65
C PHE A 117 -0.45 -12.64 17.31
N ILE A 118 0.85 -12.56 17.08
CA ILE A 118 1.52 -11.34 16.64
C ILE A 118 1.93 -11.49 15.19
N THR A 119 1.78 -10.40 14.42
CA THR A 119 2.44 -10.25 13.13
C THR A 119 3.47 -9.15 13.15
N ARG A 120 4.64 -9.41 12.55
CA ARG A 120 5.64 -8.37 12.28
C ARG A 120 5.39 -7.78 10.90
N VAL A 121 5.15 -6.47 10.84
CA VAL A 121 4.84 -5.72 9.61
C VAL A 121 5.93 -4.69 9.37
N THR A 122 6.56 -4.71 8.21
CA THR A 122 7.53 -3.69 7.78
C THR A 122 6.85 -2.79 6.76
N THR A 123 6.88 -1.47 6.96
CA THR A 123 6.28 -0.46 6.05
C THR A 123 7.34 0.24 5.19
N GLY A 124 8.57 -0.29 5.17
CA GLY A 124 9.72 0.24 4.44
C GLY A 124 10.57 1.24 5.21
N HIS A 125 10.03 1.91 6.22
CA HIS A 125 10.77 2.83 7.10
C HIS A 125 10.77 2.39 8.56
N GLU A 126 9.78 1.61 8.96
CA GLU A 126 9.60 1.12 10.32
C GLU A 126 9.16 -0.34 10.30
N THR A 127 9.33 -1.00 11.45
CA THR A 127 8.82 -2.34 11.70
C THR A 127 7.90 -2.28 12.91
N LEU A 128 6.65 -2.66 12.68
CA LEU A 128 5.58 -2.69 13.66
C LEU A 128 5.31 -4.13 14.10
N ARG A 129 4.93 -4.32 15.36
CA ARG A 129 4.36 -5.59 15.85
C ARG A 129 2.88 -5.37 16.13
N ILE A 130 2.04 -6.12 15.44
CA ILE A 130 0.59 -6.03 15.57
C ILE A 130 0.11 -7.27 16.33
N LEU A 131 -0.50 -7.05 17.50
CA LEU A 131 -1.19 -8.10 18.24
C LEU A 131 -2.60 -8.26 17.70
N TRP A 132 -2.95 -9.50 17.38
CA TRP A 132 -4.26 -9.89 16.90
C TRP A 132 -4.94 -10.76 17.94
N LYS A 133 -6.25 -10.57 18.09
CA LYS A 133 -7.10 -11.39 18.96
C LYS A 133 -8.27 -11.94 18.14
N THR A 134 -8.50 -13.25 18.22
CA THR A 134 -9.70 -13.91 17.69
C THR A 134 -10.88 -13.63 18.60
N GLY A 135 -12.08 -13.62 18.04
CA GLY A 135 -13.30 -13.38 18.80
C GLY A 135 -14.46 -13.09 17.88
N ALA A 136 -15.54 -13.87 18.02
CA ALA A 136 -16.82 -13.49 17.49
C ALA A 136 -17.22 -12.14 18.11
N ALA A 137 -17.68 -11.20 17.29
CA ALA A 137 -18.34 -10.00 17.78
C ALA A 137 -19.65 -10.40 18.46
N ASN A 138 -19.57 -10.89 19.69
CA ASN A 138 -20.66 -11.22 20.61
C ASN A 138 -20.09 -11.12 22.04
N GLU A 139 -19.65 -9.92 22.39
CA GLU A 139 -19.80 -9.33 23.73
C GLU A 139 -20.50 -7.99 23.55
#